data_AF-B0PCJ6-F1
#
_entry.id   AF-B0PCJ6-F1
#
_cell.length_a   1.000
_cell.length_b   1.000
_cell.length_c   1.000
_cell.angle_alpha   90.00
_cell.angle_beta   90.00
_cell.angle_gamma   90.00
#
_symmetry.space_group_name_H-M   'P 1'
#
loop_
_entity.id
_entity.type
_entity.pdbx_description
1 polymer ?
#
loop_
_entity_poly.entity_id
_entity_poly.type
_entity_poly.pdbx_seq_one_letter_code
_entity_poly.pdbx_strand_id
1 'polypeptide(L)' 'MHIAVDKGDSAGKSFAAYIDYLEANGYIGVQNKAWVDKIRTIGNKYVHQLDEATEEDARKVILFLKQLLGNLYEMPQLAI' A
#
# COMPACT_ATOMS: atom_id res chain seq x y z
N MET A 1 3.44 -0.72 -8.58
CA MET A 1 2.45 -1.45 -7.77
C MET A 1 1.33 -1.88 -8.71
N HIS A 2 1.00 -3.17 -8.77
CA HIS A 2 -0.01 -3.70 -9.69
C HIS A 2 -1.39 -3.05 -9.51
N ILE A 3 -1.78 -2.74 -8.27
CA ILE A 3 -3.07 -2.11 -7.93
C ILE A 3 -3.27 -0.79 -8.69
N ALA A 4 -2.28 0.10 -8.72
CA ALA A 4 -2.42 1.37 -9.43
C ALA A 4 -2.60 1.17 -10.95
N VAL A 5 -1.90 0.20 -11.55
CA VAL A 5 -2.05 -0.15 -12.97
C VAL A 5 -3.44 -0.74 -13.25
N ASP A 6 -3.92 -1.63 -12.39
CA ASP A 6 -5.28 -2.18 -12.42
C ASP A 6 -6.35 -1.07 -12.33
N LYS A 7 -6.08 -0.01 -11.56
CA LYS A 7 -6.95 1.16 -11.46
C LYS A 7 -6.78 2.21 -12.57
N GLY A 8 -5.88 1.97 -13.54
CA GLY A 8 -5.75 2.80 -14.74
C GLY A 8 -4.44 3.59 -14.86
N ASP A 9 -3.46 3.36 -13.98
CA ASP A 9 -2.14 3.98 -14.10
C ASP A 9 -1.23 3.23 -15.10
N SER A 10 -0.15 3.89 -15.55
CA SER A 10 0.85 3.28 -16.44
C SER A 10 1.88 2.43 -15.69
N ALA A 11 2.32 1.34 -16.31
CA ALA A 11 3.40 0.49 -15.81
C ALA A 11 4.77 1.22 -15.80
N GLY A 12 5.73 0.69 -15.03
CA GLY A 12 7.12 1.17 -15.01
C GLY A 12 7.42 2.38 -14.11
N LYS A 13 6.46 2.84 -13.30
CA LYS A 13 6.65 3.98 -12.39
C LYS A 13 7.26 3.55 -11.04
N SER A 14 7.77 4.53 -10.29
CA SER A 14 8.24 4.30 -8.92
C SER A 14 7.06 3.96 -8.00
N PHE A 15 7.36 3.29 -6.88
CA PHE A 15 6.34 3.01 -5.85
C PHE A 15 5.66 4.30 -5.38
N ALA A 16 6.41 5.36 -5.08
CA ALA A 16 5.85 6.65 -4.65
C ALA A 16 4.87 7.24 -5.68
N ALA A 17 5.22 7.22 -6.97
CA ALA A 17 4.34 7.71 -8.02
C ALA A 17 3.01 6.94 -8.09
N TYR A 18 3.04 5.63 -7.84
CA TYR A 18 1.81 4.83 -7.77
C TYR A 18 0.94 5.19 -6.56
N ILE A 19 1.54 5.55 -5.43
CA ILE A 19 0.83 5.98 -4.24
C ILE A 19 0.17 7.35 -4.46
N ASP A 20 0.91 8.28 -5.08
CA ASP A 20 0.38 9.59 -5.45
C ASP A 20 -0.81 9.45 -6.42
N TYR A 21 -0.73 8.54 -7.39
CA TYR A 21 -1.86 8.23 -8.28
C TYR A 21 -3.08 7.71 -7.52
N LEU A 22 -2.90 6.75 -6.61
CA LEU A 22 -3.99 6.18 -5.83
C LEU A 22 -4.65 7.23 -4.93
N GLU A 23 -3.85 8.14 -4.35
CA GLU A 23 -4.35 9.26 -3.55
C GLU A 23 -5.15 10.25 -4.40
N ALA A 24 -4.58 10.68 -5.53
CA ALA A 24 -5.21 11.66 -6.42
C ALA A 24 -6.57 11.20 -6.98
N ASN A 25 -6.76 9.89 -7.11
CA ASN A 25 -8.00 9.28 -7.61
C ASN A 25 -8.94 8.77 -6.50
N GLY A 26 -8.64 9.08 -5.23
CA GLY A 26 -9.51 8.74 -4.10
C GLY A 26 -9.52 7.27 -3.69
N TYR A 27 -8.59 6.45 -4.21
CA TYR A 27 -8.43 5.05 -3.83
C TYR A 27 -7.81 4.89 -2.44
N ILE A 28 -7.03 5.87 -2.01
CA ILE A 28 -6.49 5.97 -0.65
C ILE A 28 -6.65 7.41 -0.13
N GLY A 29 -6.89 7.57 1.17
CA GLY A 29 -6.97 8.90 1.78
C GLY A 29 -5.62 9.44 2.23
N VAL A 30 -5.56 10.75 2.52
CA VAL A 30 -4.34 11.45 3.00
C VAL A 30 -3.75 10.76 4.25
N GLN A 31 -4.60 10.28 5.15
CA GLN A 31 -4.15 9.54 6.35
C GLN A 31 -3.44 8.23 5.98
N ASN A 32 -3.79 7.60 4.86
CA ASN A 32 -3.18 6.35 4.42
C ASN A 32 -1.76 6.58 3.89
N LYS A 33 -1.41 7.78 3.43
CA LYS A 33 -0.08 8.10 2.88
C LYS A 33 1.04 7.90 3.91
N ALA A 34 0.82 8.37 5.14
CA ALA A 34 1.77 8.16 6.24
C ALA A 34 2.01 6.67 6.55
N TRP A 35 0.95 5.85 6.44
CA TRP A 35 1.02 4.41 6.65
C TRP A 35 1.75 3.69 5.51
N VAL A 36 1.49 4.09 4.27
CA VAL A 36 2.19 3.59 3.09
C VAL A 36 3.70 3.88 3.18
N ASP A 37 4.06 5.09 3.60
CA ASP A 37 5.45 5.46 3.84
C ASP A 37 6.10 4.63 4.94
N LYS A 38 5.34 4.29 5.99
CA LYS A 38 5.82 3.38 7.03
C LYS A 38 6.15 2.00 6.47
N ILE A 39 5.32 1.47 5.57
CA ILE A 39 5.55 0.15 4.93
C ILE A 39 6.74 0.19 4.00
N ARG A 40 6.87 1.27 3.20
CA ARG A 40 8.07 1.49 2.38
C ARG A 40 9.33 1.48 3.25
N THR A 41 9.29 2.17 4.39
CA THR A 41 10.41 2.21 5.34
C THR A 41 10.71 0.84 5.96
N ILE A 42 9.67 0.10 6.37
CA ILE A 42 9.79 -1.26 6.90
C ILE A 42 10.39 -2.21 5.85
N GLY A 43 9.88 -2.17 4.62
CA GLY A 43 10.40 -2.98 3.51
C GLY A 43 11.86 -2.66 3.21
N ASN A 44 12.21 -1.37 3.11
CA ASN A 44 13.58 -0.94 2.87
C ASN A 44 14.52 -1.34 4.01
N LYS A 45 14.06 -1.28 5.27
CA LYS A 45 14.81 -1.71 6.45
C LYS A 45 15.23 -3.18 6.30
N TYR A 46 14.30 -4.08 6.05
CA TYR A 46 14.59 -5.51 5.99
C TYR A 46 15.28 -5.96 4.69
N VAL A 47 15.04 -5.27 3.57
CA VAL A 47 15.74 -5.54 2.30
C VAL A 47 17.21 -5.13 2.34
N HIS A 48 17.56 -4.03 3.03
CA HIS A 48 18.93 -3.52 3.06
C HIS A 48 19.73 -3.90 4.31
N GLN A 49 19.08 -4.13 5.45
CA GLN A 49 19.77 -4.38 6.73
C GLN A 49 19.88 -5.87 7.07
N LEU A 50 19.19 -6.76 6.35
CA LEU A 50 19.14 -8.22 6.62
C LEU A 50 18.73 -8.58 8.07
N ASP A 51 18.14 -7.63 8.80
CA ASP A 51 17.58 -7.87 10.13
C ASP A 51 16.36 -8.81 10.04
N GLU A 52 16.11 -9.59 11.09
CA GLU A 52 14.86 -10.34 11.19
C GLU A 52 13.69 -9.39 11.40
N ALA A 53 12.61 -9.60 10.63
CA ALA A 53 11.38 -8.86 10.80
C ALA A 53 10.77 -9.13 12.18
N THR A 54 10.43 -8.07 12.90
CA THR A 54 9.72 -8.21 14.18
C THR A 54 8.25 -8.59 13.92
N GLU A 55 7.64 -9.30 14.88
CA GLU A 55 6.20 -9.58 14.84
C GLU A 55 5.37 -8.29 14.71
N GLU A 56 5.80 -7.22 15.38
CA GLU A 56 5.14 -5.92 15.34
C GLU A 56 5.12 -5.33 13.92
N ASP A 57 6.26 -5.36 13.22
CA ASP A 57 6.33 -4.86 11.85
C ASP A 57 5.53 -5.74 10.89
N ALA A 58 5.56 -7.06 11.05
CA ALA A 58 4.73 -7.99 10.28
C ALA A 58 3.23 -7.70 10.48
N ARG A 59 2.78 -7.52 11.73
CA ARG A 59 1.38 -7.17 12.04
C ARG A 59 0.96 -5.85 11.40
N LYS A 60 1.80 -4.82 11.46
CA LYS A 60 1.53 -3.51 10.83
C LYS A 60 1.36 -3.63 9.31
N VAL A 61 2.25 -4.37 8.65
CA VAL A 61 2.19 -4.58 7.20
C VAL A 61 0.92 -5.36 6.82
N ILE A 62 0.61 -6.45 7.52
CA ILE A 62 -0.58 -7.27 7.22
C ILE A 62 -1.87 -6.48 7.44
N LEU A 63 -1.99 -5.74 8.55
CA LEU A 63 -3.19 -4.93 8.84
C LEU A 63 -3.44 -3.89 7.75
N PHE A 64 -2.38 -3.25 7.26
CA PHE A 64 -2.50 -2.31 6.15
C PHE A 64 -2.95 -3.00 4.87
N LEU A 65 -2.31 -4.11 4.48
CA LEU A 65 -2.66 -4.82 3.26
C LEU A 65 -4.13 -5.25 3.29
N LYS A 66 -4.61 -5.74 4.45
CA LYS A 66 -6.02 -6.04 4.67
C LYS A 66 -6.89 -4.81 4.42
N GLN A 67 -6.59 -3.66 5.02
CA GLN A 67 -7.41 -2.46 4.86
C GLN A 67 -7.41 -1.95 3.42
N LEU A 68 -6.26 -1.98 2.75
CA LEU A 68 -6.11 -1.53 1.36
C LEU A 68 -6.93 -2.41 0.42
N LEU A 69 -6.74 -3.73 0.49
CA LEU A 69 -7.45 -4.68 -0.37
C LEU A 69 -8.94 -4.70 -0.05
N GLY A 70 -9.29 -4.63 1.23
CA GLY A 70 -10.67 -4.52 1.69
C GLY A 70 -11.37 -3.31 1.07
N ASN A 71 -10.76 -2.13 1.16
CA ASN A 71 -11.34 -0.90 0.60
C ASN A 71 -11.44 -0.92 -0.93
N LEU A 72 -10.46 -1.51 -1.62
CA LEU A 72 -10.36 -1.45 -3.09
C LEU A 72 -11.10 -2.55 -3.84
N TYR A 73 -11.34 -3.68 -3.18
CA TYR A 73 -11.88 -4.88 -3.82
C TYR A 73 -13.04 -5.49 -3.04
N GLU A 74 -12.96 -5.58 -1.72
CA GLU A 74 -14.01 -6.23 -0.91
C GLU A 74 -15.24 -5.31 -0.73
N MET A 75 -15.04 -4.10 -0.20
CA MET A 75 -16.12 -3.14 0.07
C MET A 75 -16.91 -2.75 -1.18
N PRO A 76 -16.29 -2.49 -2.36
CA PRO A 76 -17.05 -2.23 -3.58
C PRO A 76 -17.94 -3.40 -4.00
N GLN A 77 -17.54 -4.65 -3.75
CA GLN A 77 -18.37 -5.83 -4.07
C GLN A 77 -19.57 -5.98 -3.14
N LEU A 78 -19.46 -5.52 -1.88
CA LEU A 78 -20.56 -5.55 -0.91
C LEU A 78 -21.62 -4.46 -1.14
N ALA A 79 -21.30 -3.44 -1.95
CA ALA A 79 -22.20 -2.35 -2.27
C ALA A 79 -23.07 -2.60 -3.52
N ILE A 80 -22.93 -3.77 -4.15
CA ILE A 80 -23.63 -4.20 -5.38
C ILE A 80 -24.58 -5.34 -5.01
#